data_AF-A0A1M5P6L5-F1
#
_entry.id   AF-A0A1M5P6L5-F1
#
_cell.length_a   1.000
_cell.length_b   1.000
_cell.length_c   1.000
_cell.angle_alpha   90.00
_cell.angle_beta   90.00
_cell.angle_gamma   90.00
#
_symmetry.space_group_name_H-M   'P 1'
#
loop_
_entity.id
_entity.type
_entity.pdbx_description
1 polymer ?
#
loop_
_entity_poly.entity_id
_entity_poly.type
_entity_poly.pdbx_seq_one_letter_code
_entity_poly.pdbx_strand_id
1 'polypeptide(L)'
;MNAPRKYPGIATAVLLGMLCVSSASTTANELSAIKKVSESKELGSLRDNYRACVVAKAKLYLKVNSIDSTIAHAPIACKRELLSIRQFLLSGAFKVDVVDQLMDSVREGVEIDLVNSVYDEVLKQKGIKQ
;
A
#
# COMPACT_ATOMS: atom_id res chain seq x y z
N MET A 1 -60.60 -38.87 30.47
CA MET A 1 -61.40 -37.64 30.74
C MET A 1 -60.41 -36.50 30.87
N ASN A 2 -59.99 -35.86 29.77
CA ASN A 2 -60.64 -34.76 29.04
C ASN A 2 -60.65 -33.43 29.81
N ALA A 3 -59.81 -32.50 29.34
CA ALA A 3 -60.07 -31.09 28.97
C ALA A 3 -58.86 -30.17 29.32
N PRO A 4 -58.71 -28.97 28.70
CA PRO A 4 -57.81 -28.81 27.54
C PRO A 4 -56.82 -27.62 27.64
N ARG A 5 -55.72 -27.68 26.88
CA ARG A 5 -54.90 -26.50 26.53
C ARG A 5 -55.71 -25.57 25.62
N LYS A 6 -55.80 -24.29 26.00
CA LYS A 6 -56.25 -23.19 25.14
C LYS A 6 -55.12 -22.16 25.04
N TYR A 7 -54.50 -22.06 23.88
CA TYR A 7 -53.83 -20.85 23.42
C TYR A 7 -54.56 -20.40 22.15
N PRO A 8 -55.21 -19.22 22.13
CA PRO A 8 -55.61 -18.59 20.87
C PRO A 8 -54.33 -18.08 20.17
N GLY A 9 -54.12 -18.28 18.86
CA GLY A 9 -54.69 -17.43 17.79
C GLY A 9 -54.28 -15.96 18.04
N ILE A 10 -53.61 -15.21 17.17
CA ILE A 10 -53.74 -15.07 15.72
C ILE A 10 -52.65 -14.07 15.26
N ALA A 11 -52.28 -14.20 13.99
CA ALA A 11 -51.56 -13.28 13.11
C ALA A 11 -51.41 -11.79 13.51
N THR A 12 -50.18 -11.30 13.43
CA THR A 12 -49.82 -9.88 13.20
C THR A 12 -48.46 -9.89 12.49
N ALA A 13 -48.46 -9.65 11.17
CA ALA A 13 -48.32 -8.34 10.55
C ALA A 13 -46.87 -8.10 10.09
N VAL A 14 -46.71 -8.18 8.77
CA VAL A 14 -45.57 -7.67 8.01
C VAL A 14 -45.30 -6.23 8.44
N LEU A 15 -44.10 -5.95 8.95
CA LEU A 15 -43.56 -4.60 9.05
C LEU A 15 -42.22 -4.56 8.35
N LEU A 16 -42.27 -3.98 7.14
CA LEU A 16 -41.18 -3.32 6.47
C LEU A 16 -40.38 -2.51 7.50
N GLY A 17 -39.14 -2.92 7.75
CA GLY A 17 -38.20 -2.26 8.65
C GLY A 17 -36.87 -2.09 7.95
N MET A 18 -36.88 -1.24 6.92
CA MET A 18 -35.71 -0.60 6.34
C MET A 18 -34.80 -0.03 7.45
N LEU A 19 -33.50 0.03 7.18
CA LEU A 19 -32.40 0.57 7.99
C LEU A 19 -31.74 -0.37 8.99
N CYS A 20 -30.62 -0.94 8.55
CA CYS A 20 -29.33 -0.79 9.24
C CYS A 20 -28.19 -0.95 8.21
N VAL A 21 -28.20 -0.14 7.15
CA VAL A 21 -26.96 0.15 6.40
C VAL A 21 -26.32 1.36 7.08
N SER A 22 -25.64 1.11 8.20
CA SER A 22 -24.94 2.13 8.98
C SER A 22 -23.50 1.71 9.24
N SER A 23 -22.78 1.32 8.20
CA SER A 23 -21.33 1.08 8.24
C SER A 23 -20.53 1.94 7.26
N ALA A 24 -21.17 2.85 6.52
CA ALA A 24 -20.49 3.68 5.51
C ALA A 24 -19.77 4.93 6.06
N SER A 25 -19.94 5.27 7.35
CA SER A 25 -19.42 6.52 7.92
C SER A 25 -17.93 6.44 8.33
N THR A 26 -17.38 5.24 8.53
CA THR A 26 -15.98 5.08 8.95
C THR A 26 -15.00 5.09 7.79
N THR A 27 -15.40 4.60 6.61
CA THR A 27 -14.50 4.49 5.43
C THR A 27 -14.20 5.84 4.78
N ALA A 28 -15.15 6.78 4.78
CA ALA A 28 -14.94 8.10 4.18
C ALA A 28 -13.91 8.96 4.95
N ASN A 29 -13.88 8.83 6.29
CA ASN A 29 -12.92 9.55 7.13
C ASN A 29 -11.51 8.94 7.03
N GLU A 30 -11.41 7.62 6.88
CA GLU A 30 -10.14 6.94 6.60
C GLU A 30 -9.58 7.33 5.22
N LEU A 31 -10.43 7.40 4.19
CA LEU A 31 -10.00 7.76 2.82
C LEU A 31 -9.47 9.19 2.72
N SER A 32 -10.10 10.15 3.41
CA SER A 32 -9.64 11.55 3.41
C SER A 32 -8.31 11.73 4.14
N ALA A 33 -8.10 10.98 5.24
CA ALA A 33 -6.82 10.93 5.95
C ALA A 33 -5.72 10.30 5.08
N ILE A 34 -6.02 9.19 4.39
CA ILE A 34 -5.09 8.53 3.45
C ILE A 34 -4.68 9.49 2.34
N LYS A 35 -5.65 10.18 1.72
CA LYS A 35 -5.37 11.15 0.65
C LYS A 35 -4.46 12.27 1.13
N LYS A 36 -4.74 12.84 2.31
CA LYS A 36 -3.95 13.92 2.89
C LYS A 36 -2.51 13.50 3.20
N VAL A 37 -2.30 12.28 3.68
CA VAL A 37 -0.96 11.75 3.96
C VAL A 37 -0.24 11.34 2.67
N SER A 38 -0.95 10.75 1.72
CA SER A 38 -0.44 10.41 0.39
C SER A 38 0.05 11.63 -0.38
N GLU A 39 -0.63 12.76 -0.23
CA GLU A 39 -0.28 14.04 -0.87
C GLU A 39 0.65 14.89 0.00
N SER A 40 1.06 14.39 1.18
CA SER A 40 1.95 15.14 2.06
C SER A 40 3.35 15.25 1.47
N LYS A 41 3.93 16.45 1.58
CA LYS A 41 5.31 16.73 1.16
C LYS A 41 6.33 15.82 1.87
N GLU A 42 6.01 15.42 3.09
CA GLU A 42 6.87 14.58 3.92
C GLU A 42 6.92 13.14 3.40
N LEU A 43 5.78 12.52 3.07
CA LEU A 43 5.75 11.21 2.42
C LEU A 43 6.46 11.25 1.07
N GLY A 44 6.24 12.32 0.30
CA GLY A 44 6.93 12.54 -0.98
C GLY A 44 8.45 12.52 -0.81
N SER A 45 8.99 13.27 0.15
CA SER A 45 10.43 13.30 0.42
C SER A 45 10.97 11.95 0.88
N LEU A 46 10.24 11.21 1.72
CA LEU A 46 10.66 9.88 2.18
C LEU A 46 10.71 8.88 1.01
N ARG A 47 9.72 8.91 0.12
CA ARG A 47 9.69 8.09 -1.10
C ARG A 47 10.86 8.45 -2.03
N ASP A 48 11.11 9.74 -2.23
CA ASP A 48 12.19 10.21 -3.12
C ASP A 48 13.57 9.80 -2.58
N ASN A 49 13.76 9.84 -1.25
CA ASN A 49 14.97 9.35 -0.60
C ASN A 49 15.17 7.84 -0.80
N TYR A 50 14.09 7.06 -0.62
CA TYR A 50 14.13 5.62 -0.87
C TYR A 50 14.47 5.32 -2.33
N ARG A 51 13.79 5.97 -3.28
CA ARG A 51 14.06 5.87 -4.72
C ARG A 51 15.52 6.19 -5.06
N ALA A 52 16.02 7.33 -4.56
CA ALA A 52 17.39 7.76 -4.80
C ALA A 52 18.42 6.74 -4.26
N CYS A 53 18.17 6.19 -3.06
CA CYS A 53 19.01 5.12 -2.51
C CYS A 53 19.01 3.90 -3.43
N VAL A 54 17.83 3.41 -3.83
CA VAL A 54 17.69 2.19 -4.63
C VAL A 54 18.42 2.34 -5.98
N VAL A 55 18.21 3.46 -6.67
CA VAL A 55 18.89 3.74 -7.95
C VAL A 55 20.41 3.84 -7.76
N ALA A 56 20.88 4.49 -6.70
CA ALA A 56 22.31 4.59 -6.42
C ALA A 56 22.95 3.22 -6.14
N LYS A 57 22.27 2.36 -5.36
CA LYS A 57 22.73 0.99 -5.09
C LYS A 57 22.69 0.11 -6.33
N ALA A 58 21.67 0.26 -7.16
CA ALA A 58 21.56 -0.45 -8.42
C ALA A 58 22.74 -0.14 -9.35
N LYS A 59 23.11 1.13 -9.50
CA LYS A 59 24.28 1.54 -10.29
C LYS A 59 25.60 0.97 -9.77
N LEU A 60 25.72 0.76 -8.45
CA LEU A 60 26.89 0.11 -7.87
C LEU A 60 26.88 -1.40 -8.13
N TYR A 61 25.75 -2.07 -7.94
CA TYR A 61 25.63 -3.51 -8.14
C TYR A 61 25.74 -3.92 -9.60
N LEU A 62 25.22 -3.11 -10.53
CA LEU A 62 25.31 -3.38 -11.96
C LEU A 62 26.75 -3.48 -12.47
N LYS A 63 27.73 -2.88 -11.77
CA LYS A 63 29.15 -2.97 -12.14
C LYS A 63 29.77 -4.34 -11.92
N VAL A 64 29.17 -5.15 -11.03
CA VAL A 64 29.76 -6.39 -10.53
C VAL A 64 28.81 -7.59 -10.58
N ASN A 65 27.51 -7.35 -10.79
CA ASN A 65 26.45 -8.35 -10.75
C ASN A 65 25.63 -8.35 -12.05
N SER A 66 24.84 -9.42 -12.26
CA SER A 66 23.83 -9.45 -13.31
C SER A 66 22.72 -8.43 -13.08
N ILE A 67 21.96 -8.15 -14.15
CA ILE A 67 20.77 -7.28 -14.11
C ILE A 67 19.76 -7.79 -13.08
N ASP A 68 19.42 -9.08 -13.14
CA ASP A 68 18.43 -9.69 -12.24
C ASP A 68 18.86 -9.61 -10.77
N SER A 69 20.14 -9.88 -10.49
CA SER A 69 20.69 -9.74 -9.14
C SER A 69 20.67 -8.28 -8.68
N THR A 70 20.95 -7.34 -9.58
CA THR A 70 20.93 -5.90 -9.28
C THR A 70 19.52 -5.45 -8.90
N ILE A 71 18.50 -5.85 -9.67
CA ILE A 71 17.10 -5.51 -9.42
C ILE A 71 16.63 -6.11 -8.09
N ALA A 72 16.97 -7.38 -7.82
CA ALA A 72 16.55 -8.03 -6.59
C ALA A 72 17.20 -7.44 -5.32
N HIS A 73 18.47 -7.04 -5.37
CA HIS A 73 19.23 -6.67 -4.17
C HIS A 73 19.28 -5.16 -3.90
N ALA A 74 19.11 -4.31 -4.91
CA ALA A 74 19.16 -2.86 -4.72
C ALA A 74 18.08 -2.34 -3.75
N PRO A 75 16.81 -2.79 -3.79
CA PRO A 75 15.79 -2.43 -2.81
C PRO A 75 16.13 -2.88 -1.38
N ILE A 76 16.70 -4.08 -1.23
CA ILE A 76 17.06 -4.67 0.06
C ILE A 76 18.13 -3.84 0.76
N ALA A 77 19.10 -3.31 0.00
CA ALA A 77 20.15 -2.45 0.52
C ALA A 77 19.64 -1.12 1.09
N CYS A 78 18.43 -0.69 0.71
CA CYS A 78 17.77 0.55 1.14
C CYS A 78 16.63 0.30 2.13
N LYS A 79 16.73 -0.79 2.93
CA LYS A 79 15.74 -1.14 3.94
C LYS A 79 15.52 -0.04 4.98
N ARG A 80 16.54 0.79 5.28
CA ARG A 80 16.42 1.84 6.31
C ARG A 80 15.43 2.92 5.88
N GLU A 81 15.51 3.36 4.64
CA GLU A 81 14.64 4.38 4.05
C GLU A 81 13.20 3.87 3.97
N LEU A 82 13.03 2.59 3.61
CA LEU A 82 11.75 1.91 3.60
C LEU A 82 11.11 1.83 5.01
N LEU A 83 11.92 1.60 6.05
CA LEU A 83 11.46 1.60 7.44
C LEU A 83 11.00 3.01 7.89
N SER A 84 11.66 4.07 7.44
CA SER A 84 11.25 5.45 7.73
C SER A 84 9.88 5.77 7.12
N ILE A 85 9.62 5.31 5.89
CA ILE A 85 8.29 5.45 5.25
C ILE A 85 7.23 4.71 6.09
N ARG A 86 7.53 3.48 6.52
CA ARG A 86 6.61 2.69 7.35
C ARG A 86 6.31 3.37 8.68
N GLN A 87 7.32 3.91 9.37
CA GLN A 87 7.14 4.64 10.62
C GLN A 87 6.27 5.88 10.43
N PHE A 88 6.49 6.65 9.37
CA PHE A 88 5.68 7.81 9.06
C PHE A 88 4.21 7.42 8.81
N LEU A 89 3.95 6.37 8.04
CA LEU A 89 2.59 5.88 7.83
C LEU A 89 1.93 5.39 9.13
N LEU A 90 2.65 4.64 9.96
CA LEU A 90 2.14 4.19 11.27
C LEU A 90 1.83 5.37 12.21
N SER A 91 2.52 6.51 12.06
CA SER A 91 2.22 7.73 12.84
C SER A 91 0.90 8.39 12.42
N GLY A 92 0.40 8.12 11.21
CA GLY A 92 -0.81 8.72 10.63
C GLY A 92 -2.14 8.16 11.12
N ALA A 93 -2.15 7.38 12.21
CA ALA A 93 -3.33 6.69 12.75
C ALA A 93 -4.04 5.76 11.74
N PHE A 94 -3.30 5.24 10.75
CA PHE A 94 -3.82 4.22 9.85
C PHE A 94 -3.82 2.84 10.50
N LYS A 95 -4.77 2.00 10.05
CA LYS A 95 -4.71 0.57 10.35
C LYS A 95 -3.50 -0.05 9.67
N VAL A 96 -2.94 -1.09 10.28
CA VAL A 96 -1.69 -1.74 9.83
C VAL A 96 -1.82 -2.33 8.42
N ASP A 97 -2.99 -2.88 8.08
CA ASP A 97 -3.29 -3.41 6.74
C ASP A 97 -3.25 -2.32 5.66
N VAL A 98 -3.76 -1.13 5.97
CA VAL A 98 -3.69 0.03 5.06
C VAL A 98 -2.24 0.48 4.88
N VAL A 99 -1.47 0.51 5.97
CA VAL A 99 -0.04 0.83 5.91
C VAL A 99 0.71 -0.19 5.04
N ASP A 100 0.42 -1.48 5.17
CA ASP A 100 1.07 -2.51 4.36
C ASP A 100 0.73 -2.35 2.86
N GLN A 101 -0.53 -2.04 2.52
CA GLN A 101 -0.92 -1.72 1.12
C GLN A 101 -0.20 -0.48 0.58
N LEU A 102 -0.10 0.59 1.38
CA LEU A 102 0.64 1.80 1.01
C LEU A 102 2.13 1.49 0.80
N MET A 103 2.72 0.66 1.66
CA MET A 103 4.11 0.23 1.54
C MET A 103 4.35 -0.60 0.28
N ASP A 104 3.43 -1.48 -0.08
CA ASP A 104 3.54 -2.27 -1.31
C ASP A 104 3.42 -1.38 -2.56
N SER A 105 2.52 -0.41 -2.56
CA SER A 105 2.43 0.58 -3.65
C SER A 105 3.73 1.40 -3.80
N VAL A 106 4.34 1.81 -2.69
CA VAL A 106 5.64 2.50 -2.72
C VAL A 106 6.74 1.60 -3.30
N ARG A 107 6.77 0.32 -2.92
CA ARG A 107 7.76 -0.64 -3.43
C ARG A 107 7.61 -0.84 -4.92
N GLU A 108 6.39 -1.09 -5.40
CA GLU A 108 6.09 -1.32 -6.80
C GLU A 108 6.51 -0.12 -7.66
N GLY A 109 6.15 1.10 -7.22
CA GLY A 109 6.56 2.33 -7.92
C GLY A 109 8.08 2.48 -8.02
N VAL A 110 8.82 2.19 -6.94
CA VAL A 110 10.29 2.26 -6.95
C VAL A 110 10.92 1.12 -7.75
N GLU A 111 10.31 -0.06 -7.78
CA GLU A 111 10.78 -1.20 -8.58
C GLU A 111 10.68 -0.90 -10.08
N ILE A 112 9.58 -0.28 -10.52
CA ILE A 112 9.43 0.18 -11.91
C ILE A 112 10.54 1.18 -12.28
N ASP A 113 10.77 2.17 -11.41
CA ASP A 113 11.83 3.17 -11.60
C ASP A 113 13.23 2.54 -11.63
N LEU A 114 13.47 1.55 -10.77
CA LEU A 114 14.72 0.81 -10.68
C LEU A 114 14.98 0.05 -11.98
N VAL A 115 14.00 -0.71 -12.45
CA VAL A 115 14.09 -1.49 -13.69
C VAL A 115 14.44 -0.55 -14.84
N ASN A 116 13.69 0.53 -15.03
CA ASN A 116 13.96 1.53 -16.06
C ASN A 116 15.38 2.09 -15.95
N SER A 117 15.81 2.50 -14.75
CA SER A 117 17.16 3.03 -14.54
C SER A 117 18.26 2.02 -14.83
N VAL A 118 18.05 0.73 -14.52
CA VAL A 118 19.04 -0.33 -14.80
C VAL A 118 19.13 -0.58 -16.30
N TYR A 119 17.99 -0.68 -16.99
CA TYR A 119 17.96 -0.87 -18.44
C TYR A 119 18.61 0.31 -19.19
N ASP A 120 18.31 1.55 -18.80
CA ASP A 120 18.93 2.74 -19.41
C ASP A 120 20.45 2.75 -19.24
N GLU A 121 20.94 2.38 -18.05
CA GLU A 121 22.39 2.31 -17.79
C GLU A 121 23.05 1.19 -18.62
N VAL A 122 22.40 0.04 -18.78
CA VAL A 122 22.89 -1.06 -19.62
C VAL A 122 22.91 -0.67 -21.10
N LEU A 123 21.86 -0.03 -21.60
CA LEU A 123 21.78 0.42 -22.99
C LEU A 123 22.87 1.45 -23.29
N LYS A 124 23.10 2.38 -22.35
CA LYS A 124 24.20 3.35 -22.42
C LYS A 124 25.58 2.67 -22.45
N GLN A 125 25.81 1.66 -21.62
CA GLN A 125 27.06 0.87 -21.63
C GLN A 125 27.26 0.12 -22.96
N LYS A 126 26.17 -0.31 -23.59
CA LYS A 126 26.20 -0.99 -24.90
C LYS A 126 26.26 -0.02 -26.09
N GLY A 127 26.27 1.30 -25.86
CA GLY A 127 26.28 2.31 -26.91
C GLY A 127 24.99 2.38 -27.73
N ILE A 128 23.90 1.80 -27.23
CA ILE A 128 22.59 1.83 -27.89
C ILE A 128 21.90 3.13 -27.46
N LYS A 129 21.69 4.03 -28.41
CA LYS A 129 20.93 5.27 -28.17
C LYS A 129 19.44 4.94 -28.18
N GLN A 130 18.72 5.41 -27.15
CA GLN A 130 17.26 5.54 -27.19
C GLN A 130 16.89 6.85 -27.88
#